data_AF-A0A3L8S5K3-F1
#
_entry.id   AF-A0A3L8S5K3-F1
#
_cell.length_a   1.000
_cell.length_b   1.000
_cell.length_c   1.000
_cell.angle_alpha   90.00
_cell.angle_beta   90.00
_cell.angle_gamma   90.00
#
_symmetry.space_group_name_H-M   'P 1'
#
loop_
_entity.id
_entity.type
_entity.pdbx_description
1 polymer ?
#
loop_
_entity_poly.entity_id
_entity_poly.type
_entity_poly.pdbx_seq_one_letter_code
_entity_poly.pdbx_strand_id
1 'polypeptide(L)'
;MEVFDVYSTDDLQGFLKAKSAEGWEVVGTVSRPEDVEDVPVISCSEFQWDKPVIVVIGSEGEGLSLETQQQCQQMLTIPPGRVLHPGLDSLNVSVAAGILLHSICSQKRRKGD
;
A
#
# COMPACT_ATOMS: atom_id res chain seq x y z
N MET A 1 3.29 24.02 -9.09
CA MET A 1 2.27 23.18 -8.45
C MET A 1 2.31 21.85 -9.16
N GLU A 2 2.40 20.76 -8.42
CA GLU A 2 2.45 19.41 -9.01
C GLU A 2 1.16 19.15 -9.80
N VAL A 3 1.30 18.69 -11.04
CA VAL A 3 0.20 18.49 -11.99
C VAL A 3 -0.19 17.01 -11.90
N PHE A 4 -1.08 16.68 -10.98
CA PHE A 4 -1.70 15.35 -10.90
C PHE A 4 -3.21 15.50 -10.88
N ASP A 5 -3.87 14.66 -11.65
CA ASP A 5 -5.33 14.59 -11.64
C ASP A 5 -5.79 13.98 -10.32
N VAL A 6 -6.79 14.60 -9.69
CA VAL A 6 -7.41 14.11 -8.46
C VAL A 6 -8.78 13.55 -8.81
N TYR A 7 -9.00 12.29 -8.43
CA TYR A 7 -10.25 11.57 -8.64
C TYR A 7 -10.83 11.12 -7.30
N SER A 8 -12.15 10.95 -7.23
CA SER A 8 -12.87 10.45 -6.05
C SER A 8 -13.91 9.42 -6.47
N THR A 9 -14.23 8.49 -5.56
CA THR A 9 -15.30 7.49 -5.73
C THR A 9 -16.06 7.35 -4.42
N ASP A 10 -17.38 7.17 -4.50
CA ASP A 10 -18.23 6.86 -3.34
C ASP A 10 -18.28 5.34 -3.07
N ASP A 11 -17.81 4.53 -4.01
CA ASP A 11 -17.71 3.08 -3.91
C ASP A 11 -16.27 2.63 -4.16
N LEU A 12 -15.45 2.68 -3.11
CA LEU A 12 -14.07 2.21 -3.16
C LEU A 12 -14.00 0.70 -3.45
N GLN A 13 -14.92 -0.08 -2.88
CA GLN A 13 -14.88 -1.54 -2.98
C GLN A 13 -15.18 -2.02 -4.40
N GLY A 14 -16.23 -1.47 -5.02
CA GLY A 14 -16.55 -1.74 -6.42
C GLY A 14 -15.42 -1.30 -7.35
N PHE A 15 -14.80 -0.16 -7.07
CA PHE A 15 -13.65 0.33 -7.84
C PHE A 15 -12.45 -0.63 -7.79
N LEU A 16 -12.05 -1.05 -6.58
CA LEU A 16 -10.91 -1.97 -6.41
C LEU A 16 -11.19 -3.33 -7.06
N LYS A 17 -12.40 -3.89 -6.89
CA LYS A 17 -12.81 -5.15 -7.53
C LYS A 17 -12.79 -5.06 -9.05
N ALA A 18 -13.33 -3.98 -9.62
CA ALA A 18 -13.34 -3.77 -11.06
C ALA A 18 -11.91 -3.68 -11.62
N LYS A 19 -11.02 -2.91 -10.97
CA LYS A 19 -9.63 -2.77 -11.42
C LYS A 19 -8.83 -4.06 -11.26
N SER A 20 -9.06 -4.81 -10.18
CA SER A 20 -8.49 -6.14 -10.01
C SER A 20 -8.91 -7.08 -11.15
N ALA A 21 -10.20 -7.07 -11.53
CA ALA A 21 -10.71 -7.85 -12.67
C ALA A 21 -10.13 -7.40 -14.03
N GLU A 22 -9.73 -6.13 -14.16
CA GLU A 22 -8.99 -5.59 -15.31
C GLU A 22 -7.48 -5.96 -15.29
N GLY A 23 -7.01 -6.69 -14.29
CA GLY A 23 -5.62 -7.15 -14.17
C GLY A 23 -4.69 -6.18 -13.43
N TRP A 24 -5.23 -5.20 -12.72
CA TRP A 24 -4.45 -4.36 -11.80
C TRP A 24 -4.14 -5.13 -10.52
N GLU A 25 -2.97 -4.86 -9.95
CA GLU A 25 -2.59 -5.37 -8.64
C GLU A 25 -2.91 -4.34 -7.55
N VAL A 26 -3.74 -4.73 -6.59
CA VAL A 26 -4.14 -3.91 -5.45
C VAL A 26 -3.28 -4.30 -4.25
N VAL A 27 -2.49 -3.34 -3.77
CA VAL A 27 -1.66 -3.50 -2.57
C VAL A 27 -2.08 -2.52 -1.50
N GLY A 28 -2.25 -3.01 -0.28
CA GLY A 28 -2.55 -2.19 0.89
C GLY A 28 -1.29 -1.78 1.63
N THR A 29 -1.44 -0.96 2.65
CA THR A 29 -0.34 -0.52 3.51
C THR A 29 -0.68 -0.80 4.97
N VAL A 30 0.33 -1.23 5.73
CA VAL A 30 0.14 -1.54 7.15
C VAL A 30 1.37 -1.11 7.97
N SER A 31 1.11 -0.51 9.13
CA SER A 31 2.17 -0.11 10.06
C SER A 31 2.76 -1.32 10.78
N ARG A 32 1.90 -2.22 11.27
CA ARG A 32 2.31 -3.43 11.98
C ARG A 32 1.75 -4.68 11.29
N PRO A 33 2.59 -5.68 10.96
CA PRO A 33 2.11 -6.90 10.32
C PRO A 33 1.01 -7.63 11.10
N GLU A 34 0.99 -7.52 12.43
CA GLU A 34 -0.04 -8.10 13.30
C GLU A 34 -1.44 -7.48 13.16
N ASP A 35 -1.58 -6.30 12.54
CA ASP A 35 -2.87 -5.63 12.34
C ASP A 35 -3.64 -6.18 11.12
N VAL A 36 -3.08 -7.18 10.42
CA VAL A 36 -3.64 -7.79 9.21
C VAL A 36 -3.75 -9.29 9.39
N GLU A 37 -4.92 -9.83 9.05
CA GLU A 37 -5.19 -11.26 9.00
C GLU A 37 -5.37 -11.71 7.55
N ASP A 38 -4.91 -12.93 7.23
CA ASP A 38 -5.13 -13.62 5.95
C ASP A 38 -4.56 -12.98 4.67
N VAL A 39 -3.91 -11.82 4.75
CA VAL A 39 -3.22 -11.16 3.63
C VAL A 39 -1.71 -11.14 3.87
N PRO A 40 -0.89 -11.58 2.91
CA PRO A 40 0.56 -11.60 3.08
C PRO A 40 1.12 -10.18 3.24
N VAL A 41 1.92 -9.98 4.28
CA VAL A 41 2.64 -8.73 4.54
C VAL A 41 4.09 -8.86 4.08
N ILE A 42 4.57 -7.91 3.28
CA ILE A 42 5.97 -7.85 2.83
C ILE A 42 6.57 -6.46 3.06
N SER A 43 7.89 -6.39 3.13
CA SER A 43 8.59 -5.11 3.12
C SER A 43 8.33 -4.37 1.80
N CYS A 44 8.10 -3.06 1.86
CA CYS A 44 7.97 -2.25 0.66
C CYS A 44 9.22 -2.28 -0.24
N SER A 45 10.39 -2.65 0.30
CA SER A 45 11.65 -2.81 -0.44
C SER A 45 11.77 -4.13 -1.21
N GLU A 46 10.84 -5.06 -1.00
CA GLU A 46 10.79 -6.36 -1.68
C GLU A 46 9.70 -6.40 -2.75
N PHE A 47 8.80 -5.42 -2.75
CA PHE A 47 7.69 -5.35 -3.69
C PHE A 47 8.15 -5.00 -5.10
N GLN A 48 8.03 -5.98 -5.99
CA GLN A 48 8.26 -5.83 -7.42
C GLN A 48 6.94 -5.86 -8.16
N TRP A 49 6.83 -5.05 -9.21
CA TRP A 49 5.61 -4.98 -10.02
C TRP A 49 5.93 -5.07 -11.51
N ASP A 50 5.09 -5.79 -12.24
CA ASP A 50 5.10 -5.93 -13.70
C ASP A 50 3.73 -5.60 -14.35
N LYS A 51 2.72 -5.32 -13.54
CA LYS A 51 1.35 -4.91 -13.92
C LYS A 51 1.04 -3.52 -13.37
N PRO A 52 -0.02 -2.85 -13.83
CA PRO A 52 -0.53 -1.64 -13.20
C PRO A 52 -0.86 -1.89 -11.72
N VAL A 53 -0.43 -0.99 -10.83
CA VAL A 53 -0.59 -1.14 -9.37
C VAL A 53 -1.49 -0.05 -8.81
N ILE A 54 -2.39 -0.42 -7.89
CA ILE A 54 -3.11 0.49 -7.00
C ILE A 54 -2.53 0.32 -5.60
N VAL A 55 -1.97 1.40 -5.05
CA VAL A 55 -1.49 1.44 -3.66
C VAL A 55 -2.56 2.09 -2.80
N VAL A 56 -3.10 1.36 -1.85
CA VAL A 56 -4.13 1.84 -0.93
C VAL A 56 -3.50 2.26 0.39
N ILE A 57 -3.67 3.54 0.73
CA ILE A 57 -3.14 4.13 1.96
C ILE A 57 -4.28 4.36 2.94
N GLY A 58 -4.11 3.86 4.16
CA GLY A 58 -5.10 3.98 5.23
C GLY A 58 -5.25 5.39 5.77
N SER A 59 -6.36 5.62 6.47
CA SER A 59 -6.59 6.86 7.19
C SER A 59 -5.66 6.99 8.40
N GLU A 60 -5.38 8.22 8.83
CA GLU A 60 -4.66 8.45 10.09
C GLU A 60 -5.50 7.92 11.27
N GLY A 61 -4.87 7.10 12.12
CA GLY A 61 -5.53 6.48 13.29
C GLY A 61 -6.05 5.07 12.99
N GLU A 62 -7.03 4.93 12.11
CA GLU A 62 -7.72 3.65 11.88
C GLU A 62 -7.04 2.76 10.83
N GLY A 63 -6.16 3.31 10.00
CA GLY A 63 -5.54 2.57 8.91
C GLY A 63 -6.56 2.18 7.82
N LEU A 64 -6.42 0.96 7.29
CA LEU A 64 -7.31 0.38 6.28
C LEU A 64 -8.41 -0.45 6.95
N SER A 65 -9.66 -0.24 6.53
CA SER A 65 -10.77 -1.08 6.97
C SER A 65 -10.55 -2.55 6.59
N LEU A 66 -11.06 -3.47 7.40
CA LEU A 66 -10.95 -4.92 7.13
C LEU A 66 -11.43 -5.30 5.73
N GLU A 67 -12.55 -4.71 5.28
CA GLU A 67 -13.09 -4.93 3.94
C GLU A 67 -12.08 -4.53 2.84
N THR A 68 -11.38 -3.40 3.03
CA THR A 68 -10.36 -2.92 2.09
C THR A 68 -9.11 -3.79 2.14
N GLN A 69 -8.69 -4.24 3.33
CA GLN A 69 -7.58 -5.18 3.48
C GLN A 69 -7.86 -6.47 2.70
N GLN A 70 -9.08 -7.01 2.77
CA GLN A 70 -9.49 -8.22 2.05
C GLN A 70 -9.52 -8.05 0.51
N GLN A 71 -9.59 -6.82 -0.01
CA GLN A 71 -9.43 -6.57 -1.44
C GLN A 71 -7.96 -6.44 -1.87
N CYS A 72 -7.02 -6.35 -0.93
CA CYS A 72 -5.60 -6.26 -1.23
C CYS A 72 -5.04 -7.67 -1.47
N GLN A 73 -4.21 -7.80 -2.49
CA GLN A 73 -3.49 -9.05 -2.76
C GLN A 73 -2.29 -9.21 -1.82
N GLN A 74 -1.69 -8.09 -1.42
CA GLN A 74 -0.57 -8.03 -0.49
C GLN A 74 -0.66 -6.74 0.34
N MET A 75 -0.05 -6.75 1.51
CA MET A 75 0.14 -5.56 2.34
C MET A 75 1.62 -5.18 2.36
N LEU A 76 1.89 -3.90 2.17
CA LEU A 76 3.24 -3.34 2.24
C LEU A 76 3.46 -2.70 3.60
N THR A 77 4.59 -3.00 4.21
CA THR A 77 5.06 -2.33 5.43
C THR A 77 6.41 -1.67 5.23
N ILE A 78 6.66 -0.58 5.95
CA ILE A 78 7.97 0.06 6.02
C ILE A 78 8.66 -0.51 7.26
N PRO A 79 9.70 -1.35 7.11
CA PRO A 79 10.37 -1.92 8.27
C PRO A 79 11.07 -0.80 9.05
N PRO A 80 10.94 -0.76 10.38
CA PRO A 80 11.65 0.22 11.18
C PRO A 80 13.15 -0.14 11.19
N GLY A 81 14.03 0.85 10.98
CA GLY A 81 15.48 0.64 11.03
C GLY A 81 16.04 0.33 12.43
N ARG A 82 15.17 0.26 13.45
CA ARG A 82 15.48 -0.02 14.86
C ARG A 82 14.24 -0.54 15.58
N VAL A 83 14.41 -1.09 16.77
CA VAL A 83 13.27 -1.42 17.65
C VAL A 83 12.52 -0.13 17.99
N LEU A 84 11.21 -0.11 17.74
CA LEU A 84 10.34 1.02 18.04
C LEU A 84 9.98 1.05 19.52
N HIS A 85 9.78 2.25 20.05
CA HIS A 85 9.22 2.41 21.39
C HIS A 85 7.74 1.97 21.37
N PRO A 86 7.23 1.26 22.40
CA PRO A 86 5.85 0.73 22.39
C PRO A 86 4.75 1.81 22.23
N GLY A 87 5.05 3.06 22.55
CA GLY A 87 4.14 4.20 22.36
C GLY A 87 4.17 4.83 20.97
N LEU A 88 4.88 4.24 19.99
CA LEU A 88 4.89 4.69 18.61
C LEU A 88 4.11 3.71 17.74
N ASP A 89 2.99 4.15 17.19
CA ASP A 89 2.16 3.32 16.30
C ASP A 89 2.66 3.31 14.86
N SER A 90 2.88 4.50 14.27
CA SER A 90 3.17 4.61 12.83
C SER A 90 3.94 5.88 12.47
N LEU A 91 4.44 5.92 11.24
CA LEU A 91 4.84 7.15 10.59
C LEU A 91 3.61 8.01 10.26
N ASN A 92 3.82 9.30 10.05
CA ASN A 92 2.82 10.16 9.43
C ASN A 92 2.44 9.63 8.04
N VAL A 93 1.17 9.72 7.66
CA VAL A 93 0.65 9.14 6.41
C VAL A 93 1.36 9.69 5.17
N SER A 94 1.70 10.99 5.14
CA SER A 94 2.40 11.61 4.01
C SER A 94 3.86 11.15 3.91
N VAL A 95 4.51 10.93 5.06
CA VAL A 95 5.89 10.39 5.12
C VAL A 95 5.89 8.94 4.66
N ALA A 96 4.94 8.13 5.13
CA ALA A 96 4.79 6.74 4.70
C ALA A 96 4.53 6.66 3.19
N ALA A 97 3.62 7.48 2.65
CA ALA A 97 3.34 7.57 1.23
C ALA A 97 4.60 7.89 0.41
N GLY A 98 5.40 8.87 0.85
CA GLY A 98 6.64 9.25 0.17
C GLY A 98 7.66 8.10 0.12
N ILE A 99 7.87 7.40 1.24
CA ILE A 99 8.79 6.25 1.31
C ILE A 99 8.30 5.10 0.43
N LEU A 100 7.01 4.77 0.51
CA LEU A 100 6.40 3.70 -0.27
C LEU A 100 6.52 3.97 -1.77
N LEU A 101 6.11 5.15 -2.22
CA LEU A 101 6.19 5.52 -3.64
C LEU A 101 7.63 5.50 -4.15
N HIS A 102 8.59 6.02 -3.37
CA HIS A 102 10.00 5.94 -3.72
C HIS A 102 10.49 4.48 -3.87
N SER A 103 10.12 3.62 -2.91
CA SER A 103 10.47 2.20 -2.91
C SER A 103 9.87 1.48 -4.11
N ILE A 104 8.59 1.68 -4.39
CA ILE A 104 7.87 1.03 -5.51
C ILE A 104 8.42 1.50 -6.85
N CYS A 105 8.64 2.81 -7.03
CA CYS A 105 9.16 3.34 -8.29
C CYS A 105 10.61 2.93 -8.57
N SER A 106 11.43 2.73 -7.52
CA SER A 106 12.82 2.26 -7.69
C SER A 106 12.93 0.77 -8.05
N GLN A 107 11.89 -0.01 -7.77
CA GLN A 107 11.84 -1.47 -7.99
C GLN A 107 11.11 -1.90 -9.26
N LYS A 108 10.78 -0.97 -10.15
CA LYS A 108 10.14 -1.32 -11.42
C LYS A 108 10.98 -2.35 -12.17
N ARG A 109 10.42 -3.54 -12.42
CA ARG A 109 11.09 -4.55 -13.24
C ARG A 109 11.41 -3.91 -14.60
N ARG A 110 12.70 -3.87 -14.95
CA ARG A 110 13.12 -3.45 -16.28
C ARG A 110 12.51 -4.45 -17.27
N LYS A 111 11.74 -3.96 -18.25
CA LYS A 111 11.33 -4.78 -19.39
C LYS A 111 12.60 -5.18 -20.14
N GLY A 112 13.11 -6.39 -19.88
CA GLY A 112 14.25 -6.98 -20.60
C GLY A 112 15.35 -7.56 -19.70
N ASP A 113 15.01 -8.57 -18.90
CA ASP A 113 15.92 -9.69 -18.57
C ASP A 113 15.28 -10.98 -19.13
#